data_AF-A0A0K8R8H0-F1
#
_entry.id   AF-A0A0K8R8H0-F1
#
_cell.length_a   1.000
_cell.length_b   1.000
_cell.length_c   1.000
_cell.angle_alpha   90.00
_cell.angle_beta   90.00
_cell.angle_gamma   90.00
#
_symmetry.space_group_name_H-M   'P 1'
#
loop_
_entity.id
_entity.type
_entity.pdbx_description
1 polymer ?
#
loop_
_entity_poly.entity_id
_entity_poly.type
_entity_poly.pdbx_seq_one_letter_code
_entity_poly.pdbx_strand_id
1 'polypeptide(L)'
;MSLVWRHSRSCANAVLGTNYATRGDLYFSASLWLIPEQESQIEVEVSPGKLDGRKTLAKLADFVAGHPPTVEESDVVILLTGLNVTDGEDSSVQGVSYYAGACSPKRVAVVEDDGRTFKGVNAAAQQVAHLLGATYDGTLPLANLCPASWGYIMSKNPNTWKHHRFSWCSEIMMRFSMASRC
;
A
#
# COMPACT_ATOMS: atom_id res chain seq x y z
N MET A 1 21.61 5.84 13.24
CA MET A 1 21.70 7.30 13.07
C MET A 1 20.40 7.74 12.44
N SER A 2 19.39 8.07 13.25
CA SER A 2 18.03 8.32 12.77
C SER A 2 17.80 9.83 12.69
N LEU A 3 17.60 10.33 11.46
CA LEU A 3 17.07 11.68 11.26
C LEU A 3 15.57 11.65 11.60
N VAL A 4 15.19 12.37 12.66
CA VAL A 4 13.79 12.68 12.95
C VAL A 4 13.41 13.90 12.12
N TRP A 5 12.67 13.71 11.04
CA TRP A 5 12.02 14.83 10.35
C TRP A 5 10.61 15.00 10.93
N ARG A 6 10.50 15.80 12.00
CA ARG A 6 9.21 16.34 12.44
C ARG A 6 8.90 17.54 11.56
N HIS A 7 7.96 17.41 10.63
CA HIS A 7 7.17 18.57 10.21
C HIS A 7 5.91 18.65 11.07
N SER A 8 6.06 19.31 12.22
CA SER A 8 4.93 19.83 12.97
C SER A 8 4.61 21.22 12.43
N ARG A 9 3.48 21.31 11.72
CA ARG A 9 2.70 22.53 11.36
C ARG A 9 3.48 23.66 10.65
N SER A 10 3.21 23.83 9.36
CA SER A 10 2.62 25.06 8.78
C SER A 10 2.74 25.02 7.24
N CYS A 11 1.68 24.57 6.56
CA CYS A 11 1.38 25.04 5.21
C CYS A 11 0.05 25.79 5.29
N ALA A 12 0.20 27.07 5.64
CA ALA A 12 -0.62 28.23 5.30
C ALA A 12 -2.15 28.10 5.24
N ASN A 13 -2.78 28.97 6.03
CA ASN A 13 -4.01 29.65 5.65
C ASN A 13 -4.00 30.03 4.17
N ALA A 14 -4.84 29.37 3.39
CA ALA A 14 -5.42 29.93 2.18
C ALA A 14 -6.91 29.54 2.20
N VAL A 15 -7.71 30.37 2.85
CA VAL A 15 -9.14 30.38 2.61
C VAL A 15 -9.32 31.01 1.23
N LEU A 16 -9.63 30.19 0.22
CA LEU A 16 -10.50 30.53 -0.90
C LEU A 16 -10.97 29.19 -1.49
N GLY A 17 -12.30 29.02 -1.49
CA GLY A 17 -12.93 27.71 -1.41
C GLY A 17 -12.96 26.89 -2.69
N THR A 18 -13.01 25.58 -2.48
CA THR A 18 -13.96 24.65 -3.09
C THR A 18 -14.08 23.44 -2.15
N ASN A 19 -15.31 23.06 -1.80
CA ASN A 19 -15.59 21.81 -1.10
C ASN A 19 -15.31 20.62 -2.04
N TYR A 20 -14.95 19.46 -1.48
CA TYR A 20 -14.55 18.19 -2.12
C TYR A 20 -13.04 17.97 -2.37
N ALA A 21 -12.29 17.75 -1.29
CA ALA A 21 -11.14 16.86 -1.33
C ALA A 21 -10.98 16.23 0.06
N THR A 22 -11.41 14.98 0.23
CA THR A 22 -10.99 14.17 1.39
C THR A 22 -9.47 14.04 1.31
N ARG A 23 -8.79 14.68 2.26
CA ARG A 23 -7.34 14.73 2.33
C ARG A 23 -6.90 13.43 2.97
N GLY A 24 -6.34 12.50 2.18
CA GLY A 24 -5.82 11.25 2.71
C GLY A 24 -4.56 11.52 3.52
N ASP A 25 -4.52 11.09 4.78
CA ASP A 25 -3.37 11.27 5.66
C ASP A 25 -2.51 10.00 5.66
N LEU A 26 -1.25 10.14 5.21
CA LEU A 26 -0.25 9.07 5.16
C LEU A 26 0.67 9.15 6.37
N TYR A 27 0.58 8.17 7.27
CA TYR A 27 1.43 8.08 8.45
C TYR A 27 2.59 7.10 8.19
N PHE A 28 3.81 7.62 8.08
CA PHE A 28 5.03 6.82 8.02
C PHE A 28 5.65 6.72 9.41
N SER A 29 5.72 5.52 9.99
CA SER A 29 6.47 5.31 11.22
C SER A 29 7.41 4.13 11.08
N ALA A 30 8.71 4.43 11.18
CA ALA A 30 9.73 3.41 11.40
C ALA A 30 9.61 2.91 12.86
N SER A 31 9.07 1.71 13.04
CA SER A 31 9.23 0.82 14.21
C SER A 31 9.13 1.41 15.62
N LEU A 32 8.30 2.43 15.86
CA LEU A 32 8.03 2.94 17.21
C LEU A 32 6.70 2.50 17.82
N TRP A 33 5.94 1.63 17.12
CA TRP A 33 4.56 1.25 17.52
C TRP A 33 4.36 -0.24 17.77
N LEU A 34 5.16 -1.12 17.14
CA LEU A 34 5.03 -2.56 17.34
C LEU A 34 5.77 -2.92 18.64
N ILE A 35 5.03 -3.37 19.65
CA ILE A 35 5.64 -3.99 20.83
C ILE A 35 6.11 -5.41 20.47
N PRO A 36 7.06 -6.01 21.20
CA PRO A 36 7.59 -7.34 20.90
C PRO A 36 6.51 -8.42 20.73
N GLU A 37 5.40 -8.32 21.45
CA GLU A 37 4.24 -9.21 21.29
C GLU A 37 3.59 -9.09 19.90
N GLN A 38 3.53 -7.89 19.33
CA GLN A 38 2.97 -7.64 17.99
C GLN A 38 3.96 -8.02 16.89
N GLU A 39 5.25 -7.77 17.10
CA GLU A 39 6.31 -8.25 16.20
C GLU A 39 6.32 -9.78 16.12
N SER A 40 6.11 -10.47 17.25
CA SER A 40 6.04 -11.94 17.30
C SER A 40 4.87 -12.53 16.51
N GLN A 41 3.87 -11.72 16.17
CA GLN A 41 2.73 -12.14 15.36
C GLN A 41 3.02 -12.06 13.86
N ILE A 42 4.03 -11.31 13.41
CA ILE A 42 4.45 -11.28 12.00
C ILE A 42 4.97 -12.67 11.61
N GLU A 43 4.24 -13.38 10.74
CA GLU A 43 4.59 -14.74 10.33
C GLU A 43 5.66 -14.74 9.24
N VAL A 44 6.91 -14.77 9.67
CA VAL A 44 8.06 -15.02 8.80
C VAL A 44 8.17 -16.52 8.53
N GLU A 45 8.23 -16.93 7.26
CA GLU A 45 8.53 -18.33 6.93
C GLU A 45 10.00 -18.63 7.29
N VAL A 46 10.21 -19.73 8.02
CA VAL A 46 11.50 -20.05 8.67
C VAL A 46 12.63 -20.34 7.65
N SER A 47 12.34 -20.59 6.37
CA SER A 47 13.34 -20.70 5.30
C SER A 47 12.68 -20.68 3.91
N PRO A 48 13.17 -19.92 2.89
CA PRO A 48 14.46 -19.22 2.75
C PRO A 48 14.28 -17.70 2.58
N GLY A 49 14.15 -16.93 3.68
CA GLY A 49 14.04 -15.47 3.61
C GLY A 49 12.77 -14.97 2.89
N LYS A 50 11.71 -15.78 2.91
CA LYS A 50 10.40 -15.45 2.36
C LYS A 50 9.41 -15.09 3.47
N LEU A 51 8.47 -14.23 3.14
CA LEU A 51 7.35 -13.83 3.99
C LEU A 51 6.07 -14.27 3.31
N ASP A 52 5.27 -15.11 3.98
CA ASP A 52 3.91 -15.44 3.52
C ASP A 52 3.07 -14.17 3.61
N GLY A 53 2.86 -13.54 2.46
CA GLY A 53 2.18 -12.27 2.37
C GLY A 53 0.73 -12.39 2.84
N ARG A 54 0.01 -13.46 2.46
CA ARG A 54 -1.41 -13.61 2.81
C ARG A 54 -1.62 -13.77 4.31
N LYS A 55 -0.82 -14.62 4.95
CA LYS A 55 -0.92 -14.82 6.41
C LYS A 55 -0.50 -13.57 7.17
N THR A 56 0.60 -12.95 6.77
CA THR A 56 1.07 -11.69 7.39
C THR A 56 0.04 -10.58 7.24
N LEU A 57 -0.55 -10.44 6.05
CA LEU A 57 -1.58 -9.44 5.76
C LEU A 57 -2.83 -9.64 6.63
N ALA A 58 -3.29 -10.88 6.81
CA ALA A 58 -4.44 -11.19 7.67
C ALA A 58 -4.19 -10.78 9.12
N LYS A 59 -3.02 -11.12 9.66
CA LYS A 59 -2.64 -10.72 11.02
C LYS A 59 -2.47 -9.22 11.18
N LEU A 60 -1.92 -8.56 10.17
CA LEU A 60 -1.80 -7.10 10.16
C LEU A 60 -3.18 -6.43 10.16
N ALA A 61 -4.17 -7.00 9.47
CA ALA A 61 -5.55 -6.52 9.52
C ALA A 61 -6.19 -6.73 10.90
N ASP A 62 -6.02 -7.91 11.51
CA ASP A 62 -6.51 -8.19 12.87
C ASP A 62 -5.88 -7.25 13.89
N PHE A 63 -4.58 -6.97 13.73
CA PHE A 63 -3.87 -5.97 14.52
C PHE A 63 -4.50 -4.59 14.38
N VAL A 64 -4.63 -4.09 13.15
CA VAL A 64 -5.24 -2.77 12.86
C VAL A 64 -6.69 -2.68 13.34
N ALA A 65 -7.44 -3.78 13.32
CA ALA A 65 -8.81 -3.82 13.81
C ALA A 65 -8.93 -3.67 15.35
N GLY A 66 -7.86 -3.95 16.11
CA GLY A 66 -7.91 -4.03 17.57
C GLY A 66 -7.05 -3.01 18.36
N HIS A 67 -6.37 -2.05 17.71
CA HIS A 67 -5.25 -1.29 18.30
C HIS A 67 -5.18 0.21 17.83
N PRO A 68 -4.28 1.06 18.39
CA PRO A 68 -4.48 2.39 19.02
C PRO A 68 -4.88 3.58 18.13
N PRO A 69 -5.23 4.76 18.71
CA PRO A 69 -5.79 5.93 18.01
C PRO A 69 -5.03 6.42 16.78
N THR A 70 -3.70 6.29 16.76
CA THR A 70 -2.87 6.70 15.61
C THR A 70 -2.97 5.75 14.42
N VAL A 71 -3.20 4.45 14.67
CA VAL A 71 -3.56 3.47 13.64
C VAL A 71 -5.02 3.68 13.23
N GLU A 72 -5.90 4.06 14.16
CA GLU A 72 -7.31 4.38 13.89
C GLU A 72 -7.47 5.53 12.87
N GLU A 73 -6.64 6.57 12.96
CA GLU A 73 -6.66 7.76 12.10
C GLU A 73 -6.06 7.59 10.69
N SER A 74 -5.35 6.49 10.41
CA SER A 74 -4.66 6.31 9.12
C SER A 74 -5.59 5.79 8.02
N ASP A 75 -5.56 6.30 6.79
CA ASP A 75 -6.38 5.73 5.69
C ASP A 75 -5.82 4.43 5.12
N VAL A 76 -4.50 4.25 5.24
CA VAL A 76 -3.72 3.10 4.77
C VAL A 76 -2.56 2.83 5.74
N VAL A 77 -2.25 1.56 5.98
CA VAL A 77 -1.12 1.08 6.79
C VAL A 77 -0.27 0.15 5.93
N ILE A 78 1.04 0.38 5.88
CA ILE A 78 1.97 -0.42 5.06
C ILE A 78 3.05 -0.99 5.98
N LEU A 79 3.22 -2.31 5.93
CA LEU A 79 4.38 -3.00 6.48
C LEU A 79 5.44 -3.15 5.37
N LEU A 80 6.55 -2.46 5.52
CA LEU A 80 7.73 -2.62 4.65
C LEU A 80 8.66 -3.67 5.24
N THR A 81 9.15 -4.58 4.41
CA THR A 81 10.05 -5.66 4.83
C THR A 81 11.17 -5.87 3.82
N GLY A 82 12.36 -6.28 4.32
CA GLY A 82 13.46 -6.73 3.46
C GLY A 82 13.38 -8.20 3.06
N LEU A 83 12.30 -8.90 3.44
CA LEU A 83 12.03 -10.29 3.09
C LEU A 83 11.29 -10.39 1.76
N ASN A 84 11.52 -11.48 1.02
CA ASN A 84 10.83 -11.72 -0.24
C ASN A 84 9.36 -12.06 0.02
N VAL A 85 8.42 -11.23 -0.44
CA VAL A 85 6.99 -11.45 -0.17
C VAL A 85 6.40 -12.44 -1.17
N THR A 86 5.52 -13.33 -0.72
CA THR A 86 4.77 -14.25 -1.59
C THR A 86 3.26 -14.05 -1.50
N ASP A 87 2.56 -14.34 -2.59
CA ASP A 87 1.09 -14.44 -2.63
C ASP A 87 0.69 -15.91 -2.87
N GLY A 88 0.63 -16.68 -1.78
CA GLY A 88 0.55 -18.14 -1.87
C GLY A 88 1.84 -18.71 -2.43
N GLU A 89 1.77 -19.40 -3.57
CA GLU A 89 2.96 -19.94 -4.25
C GLU A 89 3.64 -18.92 -5.19
N ASP A 90 2.98 -17.79 -5.50
CA ASP A 90 3.54 -16.76 -6.36
C ASP A 90 4.61 -15.95 -5.60
N SER A 91 5.84 -16.05 -6.06
CA SER A 91 7.00 -15.30 -5.52
C SER A 91 7.49 -14.21 -6.47
N SER A 92 6.72 -13.90 -7.51
CA SER A 92 6.99 -12.78 -8.43
C SER A 92 6.39 -11.46 -7.97
N VAL A 93 5.53 -11.51 -6.94
CA VAL A 93 4.94 -10.32 -6.33
C VAL A 93 5.96 -9.56 -5.49
N GLN A 94 5.81 -8.25 -5.40
CA GLN A 94 6.63 -7.39 -4.53
C GLN A 94 5.82 -6.85 -3.34
N GLY A 95 4.61 -7.39 -3.15
CA GLY A 95 3.72 -7.01 -2.07
C GLY A 95 2.32 -7.58 -2.26
N VAL A 96 1.54 -7.52 -1.18
CA VAL A 96 0.14 -7.95 -1.14
C VAL A 96 -0.70 -6.96 -0.34
N SER A 97 -1.97 -6.84 -0.71
CA SER A 97 -2.92 -5.94 -0.04
C SER A 97 -4.36 -6.36 -0.30
N TYR A 98 -5.29 -5.87 0.51
CA TYR A 98 -6.72 -6.02 0.23
C TYR A 98 -7.17 -5.05 -0.87
N TYR A 99 -7.98 -5.54 -1.80
CA TYR A 99 -8.61 -4.66 -2.79
C TYR A 99 -9.64 -3.74 -2.11
N ALA A 100 -9.59 -2.43 -2.43
CA ALA A 100 -10.52 -1.43 -1.92
C ALA A 100 -10.64 -1.45 -0.37
N GLY A 101 -9.54 -1.75 0.31
CA GLY A 101 -9.48 -1.89 1.76
C GLY A 101 -9.31 -0.58 2.54
N ALA A 102 -8.97 0.53 1.86
CA ALA A 102 -8.87 1.85 2.48
C ALA A 102 -10.14 2.22 3.28
N CYS A 103 -9.99 3.02 4.34
CA CYS A 103 -11.09 3.42 5.23
C CYS A 103 -11.83 2.25 5.91
N SER A 104 -11.20 1.08 6.03
CA SER A 104 -11.72 -0.07 6.76
C SER A 104 -10.60 -0.72 7.57
N PRO A 105 -10.89 -1.66 8.48
CA PRO A 105 -9.86 -2.43 9.17
C PRO A 105 -8.93 -3.23 8.22
N LYS A 106 -9.33 -3.43 6.96
CA LYS A 106 -8.52 -4.08 5.90
C LYS A 106 -7.61 -3.11 5.15
N ARG A 107 -7.38 -1.91 5.67
CA ARG A 107 -6.53 -0.85 5.06
C ARG A 107 -5.02 -1.15 5.09
N VAL A 108 -4.64 -2.41 4.93
CA VAL A 108 -3.29 -2.89 5.17
C VAL A 108 -2.62 -3.41 3.91
N ALA A 109 -1.32 -3.20 3.79
CA ALA A 109 -0.47 -3.77 2.76
C ALA A 109 0.84 -4.28 3.36
N VAL A 110 1.41 -5.32 2.75
CA VAL A 110 2.75 -5.83 3.03
C VAL A 110 3.58 -5.68 1.76
N VAL A 111 4.76 -5.06 1.86
CA VAL A 111 5.55 -4.66 0.69
C VAL A 111 7.02 -5.01 0.92
N GLU A 112 7.62 -5.62 -0.10
CA GLU A 112 9.06 -5.88 -0.16
C GLU A 112 9.83 -4.60 -0.54
N ASP A 113 10.87 -4.29 0.22
CA ASP A 113 11.86 -3.28 -0.10
C ASP A 113 13.27 -3.79 0.23
N ASP A 114 14.10 -3.93 -0.80
CA ASP A 114 15.49 -4.38 -0.65
C ASP A 114 16.42 -3.33 -0.02
N GLY A 115 15.93 -2.10 0.16
CA GLY A 115 16.67 -0.97 0.72
C GLY A 115 17.87 -0.51 -0.13
N ARG A 116 17.97 -1.00 -1.39
CA ARG A 116 19.13 -0.80 -2.28
C ARG A 116 18.74 -0.20 -3.63
N THR A 117 17.62 -0.63 -4.20
CA THR A 117 17.25 -0.33 -5.59
C THR A 117 16.04 0.58 -5.73
N PHE A 118 15.50 1.09 -4.61
CA PHE A 118 14.27 1.89 -4.54
C PHE A 118 13.04 1.20 -5.16
N LYS A 119 13.11 -0.11 -5.48
CA LYS A 119 11.99 -0.88 -6.06
C LYS A 119 10.80 -0.94 -5.11
N GLY A 120 11.04 -0.91 -3.79
CA GLY A 120 10.00 -0.85 -2.78
C GLY A 120 9.06 0.36 -2.93
N VAL A 121 9.52 1.46 -3.54
CA VAL A 121 8.67 2.64 -3.79
C VAL A 121 7.56 2.33 -4.80
N ASN A 122 7.88 1.67 -5.92
CA ASN A 122 6.89 1.28 -6.93
C ASN A 122 5.97 0.18 -6.40
N ALA A 123 6.52 -0.78 -5.66
CA ALA A 123 5.73 -1.83 -5.02
C ALA A 123 4.74 -1.23 -4.01
N ALA A 124 5.17 -0.30 -3.16
CA ALA A 124 4.30 0.41 -2.23
C ALA A 124 3.22 1.22 -2.96
N ALA A 125 3.58 1.96 -4.01
CA ALA A 125 2.61 2.71 -4.80
C ALA A 125 1.55 1.79 -5.45
N GLN A 126 1.96 0.63 -5.95
CA GLN A 126 1.06 -0.38 -6.52
C GLN A 126 0.08 -0.91 -5.45
N GLN A 127 0.57 -1.27 -4.26
CA GLN A 127 -0.28 -1.78 -3.18
C GLN A 127 -1.22 -0.71 -2.60
N VAL A 128 -0.76 0.55 -2.48
CA VAL A 128 -1.63 1.67 -2.11
C VAL A 128 -2.75 1.85 -3.14
N ALA A 129 -2.44 1.86 -4.43
CA ALA A 129 -3.47 1.98 -5.45
C ALA A 129 -4.49 0.82 -5.42
N HIS A 130 -4.03 -0.40 -5.12
CA HIS A 130 -4.90 -1.56 -4.94
C HIS A 130 -5.83 -1.40 -3.72
N LEU A 131 -5.32 -0.89 -2.59
CA LEU A 131 -6.12 -0.53 -1.41
C LEU A 131 -7.12 0.58 -1.69
N LEU A 132 -6.75 1.54 -2.55
CA LEU A 132 -7.63 2.61 -2.99
C LEU A 132 -8.65 2.12 -4.04
N GLY A 133 -8.57 0.86 -4.50
CA GLY A 133 -9.58 0.23 -5.35
C GLY A 133 -9.22 0.17 -6.85
N ALA A 134 -7.96 0.42 -7.24
CA ALA A 134 -7.51 0.07 -8.58
C ALA A 134 -7.30 -1.44 -8.74
N THR A 135 -7.77 -2.03 -9.83
CA THR A 135 -7.33 -3.38 -10.23
C THR A 135 -6.01 -3.33 -10.98
N TYR A 136 -5.30 -4.46 -11.05
CA TYR A 136 -4.12 -4.58 -11.91
C TYR A 136 -4.48 -4.35 -13.39
N ASP A 137 -3.66 -3.59 -14.10
CA ASP A 137 -3.79 -3.40 -15.54
C ASP A 137 -3.71 -4.75 -16.25
N GLY A 138 -4.51 -4.95 -17.30
CA GLY A 138 -4.69 -6.22 -17.98
C GLY A 138 -5.69 -7.17 -17.30
N THR A 139 -6.34 -6.77 -16.20
CA THR A 139 -7.41 -7.55 -15.55
C THR A 139 -8.78 -7.16 -16.10
N LEU A 140 -9.66 -8.14 -16.32
CA LEU A 140 -11.04 -7.88 -16.70
C LEU A 140 -11.79 -7.11 -15.59
N PRO A 141 -12.75 -6.23 -15.93
CA PRO A 141 -13.28 -5.98 -17.28
C PRO A 141 -12.50 -4.93 -18.08
N LEU A 142 -11.53 -4.23 -17.48
CA LEU A 142 -10.82 -3.11 -18.11
C LEU A 142 -9.58 -3.51 -18.91
N ALA A 143 -9.27 -4.80 -19.03
CA ALA A 143 -8.07 -5.32 -19.67
C ALA A 143 -7.81 -4.76 -21.08
N ASN A 144 -8.86 -4.56 -21.88
CA ASN A 144 -8.74 -4.00 -23.24
C ASN A 144 -8.50 -2.49 -23.27
N LEU A 145 -8.93 -1.77 -22.23
CA LEU A 145 -8.77 -0.32 -22.12
C LEU A 145 -7.43 0.05 -21.49
N CYS A 146 -6.97 -0.75 -20.54
CA CYS A 146 -5.68 -0.60 -19.87
C CYS A 146 -4.93 -1.94 -19.85
N PRO A 147 -4.31 -2.32 -20.98
CA PRO A 147 -3.59 -3.58 -21.07
C PRO A 147 -2.29 -3.54 -20.26
N ALA A 148 -1.92 -4.67 -19.65
CA ALA A 148 -0.69 -4.81 -18.87
C ALA A 148 0.57 -4.42 -19.67
N SER A 149 0.57 -4.63 -21.00
CA SER A 149 1.71 -4.32 -21.88
C SER A 149 2.09 -2.83 -21.91
N TRP A 150 1.21 -1.93 -21.46
CA TRP A 150 1.55 -0.51 -21.33
C TRP A 150 2.50 -0.22 -20.16
N GLY A 151 2.56 -1.09 -19.17
CA GLY A 151 3.57 -1.08 -18.11
C GLY A 151 3.50 0.11 -17.15
N TYR A 152 2.30 0.65 -16.89
CA TYR A 152 2.05 1.59 -15.78
C TYR A 152 2.24 0.89 -14.41
N ILE A 153 2.14 1.65 -13.30
CA ILE A 153 2.37 1.13 -11.95
C ILE A 153 1.55 -0.12 -11.64
N MET A 154 0.28 -0.18 -12.07
CA MET A 154 -0.61 -1.33 -11.80
C MET A 154 -0.39 -2.54 -12.73
N SER A 155 0.62 -2.53 -13.59
CA SER A 155 0.93 -3.66 -14.47
C SER A 155 1.84 -4.70 -13.80
N LYS A 156 1.60 -5.98 -14.08
CA LYS A 156 2.53 -7.09 -13.76
C LYS A 156 3.78 -7.12 -14.65
N ASN A 157 3.76 -6.42 -15.78
CA ASN A 157 4.87 -6.30 -16.74
C ASN A 157 5.35 -4.84 -16.78
N PRO A 158 6.16 -4.39 -15.80
CA PRO A 158 6.57 -3.00 -15.70
C PRO A 158 7.37 -2.55 -16.93
N ASN A 159 7.05 -1.37 -17.46
CA ASN A 159 7.81 -0.72 -18.52
C ASN A 159 8.62 0.43 -17.93
N THR A 160 9.93 0.49 -18.19
CA THR A 160 10.84 1.50 -17.63
C THR A 160 10.38 2.95 -17.84
N TRP A 161 9.67 3.28 -18.93
CA TRP A 161 9.26 4.65 -19.21
C TRP A 161 7.93 5.09 -18.60
N LYS A 162 7.04 4.15 -18.23
CA LYS A 162 5.68 4.46 -17.74
C LYS A 162 5.43 4.00 -16.31
N HIS A 163 6.30 3.17 -15.76
CA HIS A 163 6.20 2.61 -14.41
C HIS A 163 6.59 3.61 -13.30
N HIS A 164 6.14 4.85 -13.47
CA HIS A 164 6.17 5.95 -12.51
C HIS A 164 4.83 6.72 -12.51
N ARG A 165 3.83 6.26 -13.29
CA ARG A 165 2.48 6.83 -13.38
C ARG A 165 1.44 5.74 -13.31
N PHE A 166 0.25 6.11 -12.87
CA PHE A 166 -0.95 5.27 -12.95
C PHE A 166 -1.57 5.34 -14.35
N SER A 167 -2.27 4.27 -14.74
CA SER A 167 -3.11 4.30 -15.93
C SER A 167 -4.38 5.11 -15.63
N TRP A 168 -5.04 5.61 -16.67
CA TRP A 168 -6.32 6.30 -16.51
C TRP A 168 -7.40 5.39 -15.87
N CYS A 169 -7.35 4.07 -16.13
CA CYS A 169 -8.23 3.12 -15.46
C CYS A 169 -7.99 3.10 -13.94
N SER A 170 -6.73 3.00 -13.52
CA SER A 170 -6.39 3.04 -12.09
C SER A 170 -6.87 4.34 -11.44
N GLU A 171 -6.64 5.49 -12.09
CA GLU A 171 -7.06 6.80 -11.57
C GLU A 171 -8.58 6.89 -11.36
N ILE A 172 -9.38 6.45 -12.34
CA ILE A 172 -10.84 6.46 -12.22
C ILE A 172 -11.32 5.53 -11.11
N MET A 173 -10.77 4.31 -11.06
CA MET A 173 -11.18 3.32 -10.07
C MET A 173 -10.88 3.78 -8.65
N MET A 174 -9.68 4.34 -8.43
CA MET A 174 -9.31 4.91 -7.12
C MET A 174 -10.24 6.04 -6.72
N ARG A 175 -10.54 6.98 -7.64
CA ARG A 175 -11.47 8.09 -7.37
C ARG A 175 -12.87 7.60 -7.01
N PHE A 176 -13.39 6.63 -7.75
CA PHE A 176 -14.73 6.08 -7.51
C PHE A 176 -14.80 5.33 -6.18
N SER A 177 -13.80 4.51 -5.89
CA SER A 177 -13.71 3.74 -4.64
C SER A 177 -13.61 4.67 -3.42
N MET A 178 -12.72 5.68 -3.47
CA MET A 178 -12.55 6.65 -2.39
C MET A 178 -13.77 7.55 -2.16
N ALA A 179 -14.63 7.77 -3.16
CA ALA A 179 -15.86 8.54 -3.01
C ALA A 179 -17.08 7.72 -2.54
N SER A 180 -16.93 6.39 -2.48
CA SER A 180 -18.03 5.47 -2.11
C SER A 180 -17.78 4.74 -0.79
N ARG A 181 -16.53 4.69 -0.32
CA ARG A 181 -16.10 3.97 0.89
C ARG A 181 -15.51 4.88 1.95
N CYS A 182 -15.15 6.09 1.53
CA CYS A 182 -14.83 7.27 2.29
C CYS A 182 -15.66 8.42 1.65
#